data_AF-A0A933W5H7-F1
#
_entry.id   AF-A0A933W5H7-F1
#
_cell.length_a   1.000
_cell.length_b   1.000
_cell.length_c   1.000
_cell.angle_alpha   90.00
_cell.angle_beta   90.00
_cell.angle_gamma   90.00
#
_symmetry.space_group_name_H-M   'P 1'
#
loop_
_entity.id
_entity.type
_entity.pdbx_description
1 polymer ?
#
loop_
_entity_poly.entity_id
_entity_poly.type
_entity_poly.pdbx_seq_one_letter_code
_entity_poly.pdbx_strand_id
1 'polypeptide(L)' 'MNPKAVIEEILDTAQKLSLEKDRIKGIFQKSGINVDGNGKVASVNGDPLAALKSLMDNLSEMAVVKISAKQIVRKAGLTI' A
#
# COMPACT_ATOMS: atom_id res chain seq x y z
N MET A 1 -3.54 -24.89 17.59
CA MET A 1 -3.02 -23.58 17.19
C MET A 1 -3.19 -22.64 18.39
N ASN A 2 -2.17 -21.90 18.81
CA ASN A 2 -2.28 -20.97 19.95
C ASN A 2 -2.95 -19.66 19.46
N PRO A 3 -4.15 -19.30 19.95
CA PRO A 3 -4.86 -18.10 19.49
C PRO A 3 -4.07 -16.81 19.62
N LYS A 4 -3.21 -16.70 20.65
CA LYS A 4 -2.35 -15.53 20.87
C LYS A 4 -1.36 -15.33 19.73
N ALA A 5 -0.71 -16.40 19.27
CA ALA A 5 0.29 -16.34 18.20
C ALA A 5 -0.34 -15.90 16.86
N VAL A 6 -1.57 -16.31 16.58
CA VAL A 6 -2.31 -15.90 15.39
C VAL A 6 -2.64 -14.40 15.44
N ILE A 7 -3.04 -13.89 16.60
CA ILE A 7 -3.31 -12.45 16.79
C ILE A 7 -2.03 -11.62 16.59
N GLU A 8 -0.89 -12.07 17.11
CA GLU A 8 0.40 -11.40 16.93
C GLU A 8 0.84 -11.36 15.45
N GLU A 9 0.63 -12.45 14.69
CA GLU A 9 0.90 -12.48 13.25
C GLU A 9 -0.01 -11.52 12.45
N ILE A 10 -1.28 -11.42 12.83
CA ILE A 10 -2.22 -10.46 12.24
C ILE A 10 -1.78 -9.02 12.52
N LEU A 11 -1.32 -8.73 13.74
CA LEU A 11 -0.84 -7.40 14.13
C LEU A 11 0.42 -6.99 13.34
N ASP A 12 1.42 -7.88 13.25
CA ASP A 12 2.63 -7.64 12.45
C ASP A 12 2.29 -7.39 10.97
N THR A 13 1.35 -8.16 10.43
CA THR A 13 0.84 -7.96 9.07
C THR A 13 0.18 -6.60 8.89
N ALA A 14 -0.70 -6.21 9.83
CA ALA A 14 -1.38 -4.92 9.78
C ALA A 14 -0.39 -3.75 9.82
N GLN A 15 0.67 -3.86 10.63
CA GLN A 15 1.75 -2.88 10.69
C GLN A 15 2.50 -2.77 9.36
N LYS A 16 2.87 -3.89 8.74
CA LYS A 16 3.52 -3.92 7.42
C LYS A 16 2.64 -3.29 6.34
N LEU A 17 1.34 -3.59 6.34
CA LEU A 17 0.39 -2.98 5.41
C LEU A 17 0.26 -1.46 5.61
N SER A 18 0.33 -0.99 6.86
CA SER A 18 0.33 0.45 7.16
C SER A 18 1.57 1.14 6.61
N LEU A 19 2.76 0.54 6.80
CA LEU A 19 4.01 1.09 6.26
C LEU A 19 3.99 1.15 4.73
N GLU A 20 3.47 0.12 4.06
CA GLU A 20 3.31 0.14 2.60
C GLU A 20 2.30 1.20 2.15
N LYS A 21 1.20 1.39 2.88
CA LYS A 21 0.23 2.46 2.60
C LYS A 21 0.90 3.84 2.65
N ASP A 22 1.71 4.11 3.67
CA ASP A 22 2.41 5.40 3.79
C ASP A 22 3.49 5.56 2.72
N ARG A 23 4.19 4.47 2.37
CA ARG A 23 5.18 4.46 1.28
C ARG A 23 4.54 4.79 -0.07
N ILE A 24 3.39 4.19 -0.37
CA ILE A 24 2.61 4.47 -1.58
C ILE A 24 2.15 5.93 -1.58
N LYS A 25 1.61 6.44 -0.47
CA LYS A 25 1.22 7.86 -0.37
C LYS A 25 2.39 8.81 -0.65
N GLY A 26 3.58 8.49 -0.14
CA GLY A 26 4.79 9.27 -0.40
C GLY A 26 5.16 9.33 -1.89
N ILE A 27 4.90 8.27 -2.65
CA ILE A 27 5.13 8.24 -4.11
C ILE A 27 4.16 9.15 -4.85
N PHE A 28 2.87 9.11 -4.51
CA PHE A 28 1.89 10.04 -5.07
C PHE A 28 2.31 11.50 -4.80
N GLN A 29 2.71 11.81 -3.56
CA GLN A 29 3.15 13.16 -3.18
C GLN A 29 4.41 13.60 -3.94
N LYS A 30 5.42 12.74 -4.08
CA LYS A 30 6.63 13.00 -4.91
C LYS A 30 6.29 13.26 -6.37
N SER A 31 5.21 12.64 -6.85
CA SER A 31 4.71 12.80 -8.21
C SER A 31 3.81 14.04 -8.36
N GLY A 32 3.65 14.85 -7.32
CA GLY A 32 2.78 16.03 -7.32
C GLY A 32 1.29 15.70 -7.15
N ILE A 33 0.94 14.47 -6.78
CA ILE A 33 -0.45 14.02 -6.61
C ILE A 33 -0.74 13.93 -5.11
N ASN A 34 -1.66 14.75 -4.63
CA ASN A 34 -2.14 14.67 -3.25
C ASN A 34 -3.31 13.69 -3.17
N VAL A 35 -3.24 12.76 -2.23
CA VAL A 35 -4.30 11.80 -1.94
C VAL A 35 -4.89 12.05 -0.56
N ASP A 36 -6.21 11.91 -0.44
CA ASP A 36 -6.93 12.12 0.83
C ASP A 36 -6.78 10.92 1.79
N GLY A 37 -7.43 11.02 2.96
CA GLY A 37 -7.46 9.94 3.96
C GLY A 37 -8.09 8.62 3.46
N ASN A 38 -8.92 8.70 2.41
CA ASN A 38 -9.64 7.60 1.79
C ASN A 38 -8.90 7.01 0.57
N GLY A 39 -7.74 7.56 0.20
CA GLY A 39 -6.96 7.12 -0.96
C GLY A 39 -7.48 7.63 -2.31
N LYS A 40 -8.31 8.68 -2.32
CA LYS A 40 -8.75 9.36 -3.55
C LYS A 40 -7.81 10.52 -3.87
N VAL A 41 -7.67 10.84 -5.15
CA VAL A 41 -6.93 12.04 -5.58
C VAL A 41 -7.69 13.28 -5.09
N ALA A 42 -7.04 14.06 -4.24
CA ALA A 42 -7.55 15.32 -3.72
C ALA A 42 -7.15 16.51 -4.62
N SER A 43 -5.91 16.53 -5.09
CA SER A 43 -5.39 17.54 -6.03
C SER A 43 -4.15 17.05 -6.76
N VAL A 44 -3.85 17.69 -7.89
CA VAL A 44 -2.61 17.49 -8.65
C VAL A 44 -1.92 18.84 -8.79
N ASN A 45 -0.67 18.92 -8.36
CA ASN A 45 0.14 20.11 -8.41
C ASN A 45 0.84 20.21 -9.76
N GLY A 46 0.63 21.32 -10.47
CA GLY A 46 1.26 21.56 -11.77
C GLY A 46 0.58 20.81 -12.90
N ASP A 47 1.35 20.37 -13.90
CA ASP A 47 0.83 19.72 -15.09
C ASP A 47 0.42 18.25 -14.80
N PRO A 48 -0.84 17.87 -15.03
CA PRO A 48 -1.33 16.51 -14.74
C PRO A 48 -0.61 15.41 -15.52
N LEU A 49 -0.14 15.69 -16.74
CA LEU A 49 0.56 14.70 -17.56
C LEU A 49 1.98 14.47 -17.05
N ALA A 50 2.68 15.51 -16.64
CA ALA A 50 3.98 15.43 -15.98
C ALA A 50 3.89 14.68 -14.63
N ALA A 51 2.85 14.96 -13.84
CA ALA A 51 2.58 14.26 -12.59
C ALA A 51 2.32 12.76 -12.82
N LEU A 52 1.51 12.42 -13.82
CA LEU A 52 1.24 11.03 -14.19
C LEU A 52 2.51 10.31 -14.67
N LYS A 53 3.35 10.97 -15.47
CA LYS A 53 4.63 10.42 -15.92
C LYS A 53 5.56 10.14 -14.74
N SER A 54 5.72 11.11 -13.84
CA SER A 54 6.51 10.95 -12.62
C SER A 54 5.98 9.81 -11.74
N LEU A 55 4.66 9.66 -11.63
CA LEU A 55 4.05 8.54 -10.90
C LEU A 55 4.43 7.19 -11.52
N MET A 56 4.32 7.07 -12.85
CA MET A 56 4.68 5.83 -13.55
C MET A 56 6.16 5.49 -13.37
N ASP A 57 7.05 6.48 -13.43
CA ASP A 57 8.49 6.28 -13.22
C ASP A 57 8.76 5.80 -11.79
N ASN A 58 8.23 6.48 -10.77
CA ASN A 58 8.39 6.08 -9.36
C ASN A 58 7.77 4.70 -9.04
N LEU A 59 6.66 4.33 -9.68
CA LEU A 59 6.03 3.02 -9.50
C LEU A 59 6.81 1.91 -10.21
N SER A 60 7.46 2.21 -11.33
CA SER A 60 8.28 1.24 -12.07
C SER A 60 9.51 0.80 -11.28
N GLU A 61 10.04 1.68 -10.43
CA GLU A 61 11.15 1.39 -9.50
C GLU A 61 10.69 0.56 -8.28
N MET A 62 9.38 0.55 -7.97
CA MET A 62 8.80 -0.33 -6.96
C MET A 62 8.53 -1.71 -7.56
N ALA A 63 9.51 -2.60 -7.48
CA ALA A 63 9.34 -4.02 -7.79
C ALA A 63 8.25 -4.67 -6.90
N VAL A 64 7.02 -4.69 -7.41
CA VAL A 64 5.95 -5.64 -7.07
C VAL A 64 5.60 -5.71 -5.58
N VAL A 65 4.60 -4.93 -5.18
CA VAL A 65 3.79 -5.21 -3.98
C VAL A 65 3.03 -6.53 -4.23
N LYS A 66 3.72 -7.67 -4.06
CA LYS A 66 3.16 -9.02 -4.12
C LYS A 66 2.33 -9.20 -2.84
N ILE A 67 1.07 -8.81 -2.94
CA ILE A 67 -0.01 -8.86 -1.95
C ILE A 67 0.16 -10.00 -0.94
N SER A 68 0.71 -9.67 0.23
CA SER A 68 0.92 -10.60 1.35
C SER A 68 -0.38 -10.94 2.09
N ALA A 69 -1.48 -10.21 1.85
CA ALA A 69 -2.75 -10.42 2.55
C ALA A 69 -3.48 -11.70 2.12
N LYS A 70 -3.50 -12.02 0.82
CA LYS A 70 -4.10 -13.28 0.32
C LYS A 70 -3.35 -14.52 0.82
N GLN A 71 -2.04 -14.43 1.07
CA GLN A 71 -1.27 -15.55 1.60
C GLN A 71 -1.51 -15.78 3.09
N ILE A 72 -1.78 -14.72 3.86
CA ILE A 72 -2.04 -14.81 5.30
C ILE A 72 -3.43 -15.38 5.57
N VAL A 73 -4.45 -14.94 4.85
CA VAL A 73 -5.81 -15.53 4.93
C VAL A 73 -5.78 -17.03 4.56
N ARG A 74 -5.00 -17.38 3.53
CA ARG A 74 -4.86 -18.78 3.07
C ARG A 74 -4.03 -19.65 4.02
N LYS A 75 -3.01 -19.10 4.69
CA LYS A 75 -2.22 -19.81 5.73
C LYS A 75 -2.94 -19.92 7.08
N ALA A 76 -3.78 -18.94 7.41
CA ALA A 76 -4.58 -18.93 8.64
C ALA A 76 -5.81 -19.87 8.57
N GLY A 77 -6.02 -20.59 7.46
CA GLY A 77 -7.17 -21.50 7.30
C GLY A 77 -8.52 -20.79 7.23
N LEU A 78 -8.53 -19.47 7.06
CA LEU A 78 -9.74 -18.65 6.95
C LEU A 78 -10.21 -18.64 5.48
N THR A 79 -10.56 -19.82 4.97
CA THR A 79 -11.31 -19.93 3.71
C THR A 79 -12.78 -19.93 4.06
N ILE A 80 -13.55 -19.00 3.49
CA ILE A 80 -15.00 -19.16 3.33
C ILE A 80 -15.21 -19.80 1.95
#